data_AF-A0A9E3NZU4-F1
#
_entry.id   AF-A0A9E3NZU4-F1
#
_cell.length_a   1.000
_cell.length_b   1.000
_cell.length_c   1.000
_cell.angle_alpha   90.00
_cell.angle_beta   90.00
_cell.angle_gamma   90.00
#
_symmetry.space_group_name_H-M   'P 1'
#
loop_
_entity.id
_entity.type
_entity.pdbx_description
1 polymer ?
#
loop_
_entity_poly.entity_id
_entity_poly.type
_entity_poly.pdbx_seq_one_letter_code
_entity_poly.pdbx_strand_id
1 'polypeptide(L)'
;MTKTARIGFGIANAGVALLVAWGVFRGLPTRWWVVDAGATACVVSMAASALALLADHKAKKRITRVAAAIVLVLGLAVFAALCLTASWLAGVYGPVGKGGAAIFALVAALAFPYLVVLPAVELVWVGRAMRKGA
;
A
#
# COMPACT_ATOMS: atom_id res chain seq x y z
N MET A 1 12.64 -18.88 -2.28
CA MET A 1 11.27 -18.36 -2.09
C MET A 1 10.35 -19.52 -2.40
N THR A 2 9.52 -19.95 -1.46
CA THR A 2 8.62 -21.10 -1.69
C THR A 2 7.56 -20.74 -2.75
N LYS A 3 7.12 -21.72 -3.54
CA LYS A 3 6.14 -21.54 -4.62
C LYS A 3 4.84 -20.93 -4.09
N THR A 4 4.36 -21.41 -2.94
CA THR A 4 3.14 -20.93 -2.28
C THR A 4 3.22 -19.45 -1.90
N ALA A 5 4.32 -19.02 -1.26
CA ALA A 5 4.47 -17.63 -0.88
C ALA A 5 4.62 -16.70 -2.09
N ARG A 6 5.27 -17.17 -3.16
CA ARG A 6 5.38 -16.42 -4.42
C ARG A 6 4.01 -16.13 -5.02
N ILE A 7 3.16 -17.16 -5.09
CA ILE A 7 1.80 -17.04 -5.60
C ILE A 7 0.95 -16.17 -4.65
N GLY A 8 1.04 -16.40 -3.33
CA GLY A 8 0.30 -15.64 -2.32
C GLY A 8 0.58 -14.14 -2.38
N PHE A 9 1.86 -13.73 -2.36
CA PHE A 9 2.24 -12.33 -2.51
C PHE A 9 1.87 -11.77 -3.89
N GLY A 10 2.03 -12.55 -4.95
CA GLY A 10 1.64 -12.14 -6.30
C GLY A 10 0.14 -11.81 -6.40
N ILE A 11 -0.72 -12.67 -5.85
CA ILE A 11 -2.17 -12.46 -5.81
C ILE A 11 -2.52 -11.27 -4.92
N ALA A 12 -1.91 -11.17 -3.73
CA ALA A 12 -2.14 -10.05 -2.82
C ALA A 12 -1.81 -8.71 -3.48
N ASN A 13 -0.65 -8.60 -4.15
CA ASN A 13 -0.24 -7.37 -4.83
C ASN A 13 -1.13 -7.04 -6.01
N ALA A 14 -1.57 -8.05 -6.78
CA ALA A 14 -2.55 -7.84 -7.85
C ALA A 14 -3.89 -7.31 -7.29
N GLY A 15 -4.38 -7.91 -6.20
CA GLY A 15 -5.62 -7.49 -5.54
C GLY A 15 -5.54 -6.07 -5.02
N VAL A 16 -4.44 -5.71 -4.34
CA VAL A 16 -4.22 -4.33 -3.85
C VAL A 16 -4.08 -3.34 -4.99
N ALA A 17 -3.34 -3.69 -6.06
CA ALA A 17 -3.22 -2.82 -7.24
C ALA A 17 -4.59 -2.52 -7.87
N LEU A 18 -5.43 -3.55 -8.04
CA LEU A 18 -6.78 -3.39 -8.57
C LEU A 18 -7.66 -2.56 -7.64
N LEU A 19 -7.61 -2.81 -6.33
CA LEU A 19 -8.39 -2.08 -5.34
C LEU A 19 -8.01 -0.60 -5.31
N VAL A 20 -6.71 -0.28 -5.32
CA VAL A 20 -6.23 1.12 -5.36
C VAL A 20 -6.60 1.78 -6.69
N ALA A 21 -6.41 1.10 -7.82
CA ALA A 21 -6.75 1.65 -9.13
C ALA A 21 -8.24 1.97 -9.23
N TRP A 22 -9.10 1.03 -8.80
CA TRP A 22 -10.53 1.22 -8.81
C TRP A 22 -10.98 2.29 -7.81
N GLY A 23 -10.52 2.21 -6.56
CA GLY A 23 -10.89 3.13 -5.49
C GLY A 23 -10.48 4.58 -5.78
N VAL A 24 -9.26 4.80 -6.30
CA VAL A 24 -8.76 6.15 -6.57
C VAL A 24 -9.33 6.70 -7.87
N PHE A 25 -9.18 5.99 -8.99
CA PHE A 25 -9.51 6.57 -10.30
C PHE A 25 -11.00 6.55 -10.62
N ARG A 26 -11.78 5.69 -9.96
CA ARG A 26 -13.23 5.61 -10.15
C ARG A 26 -14.02 6.06 -8.93
N GLY A 27 -13.48 5.89 -7.72
CA GLY A 27 -14.18 6.22 -6.47
C GLY A 27 -14.03 7.66 -5.99
N LEU A 28 -12.93 8.36 -6.33
CA LEU A 28 -12.72 9.75 -5.90
C LEU A 28 -13.30 10.76 -6.92
N PRO A 29 -14.32 11.56 -6.53
CA PRO A 29 -14.97 12.50 -7.45
C PRO A 29 -14.10 13.72 -7.78
N THR A 30 -13.25 14.14 -6.84
CA THR A 30 -12.33 15.27 -7.02
C THR A 30 -10.92 14.80 -6.72
N ARG A 31 -10.04 14.91 -7.72
CA ARG A 31 -8.66 14.43 -7.66
C ARG A 31 -7.71 15.58 -7.94
N TRP A 32 -6.54 15.50 -7.34
CA TRP A 32 -5.43 16.42 -7.53
C TRP A 32 -4.20 15.59 -7.90
N TRP A 33 -3.26 16.21 -8.62
CA TRP A 33 -2.14 15.51 -9.23
C TRP A 33 -1.28 14.73 -8.22
N VAL A 34 -1.20 15.18 -6.96
CA VAL A 34 -0.43 14.51 -5.90
C VAL A 34 -1.03 13.14 -5.57
N VAL A 35 -2.36 13.04 -5.46
CA VAL A 35 -3.04 11.75 -5.25
C VAL A 35 -2.92 10.86 -6.48
N ASP A 36 -3.09 11.42 -7.67
CA ASP A 36 -2.99 10.65 -8.91
C ASP A 36 -1.57 10.09 -9.11
N ALA A 37 -0.53 10.88 -8.84
CA ALA A 37 0.86 10.45 -8.92
C ALA A 37 1.19 9.37 -7.89
N GLY A 38 0.79 9.56 -6.63
CA GLY A 38 1.00 8.57 -5.57
C GLY A 38 0.27 7.25 -5.84
N ALA A 39 -1.00 7.33 -6.25
CA ALA A 39 -1.79 6.15 -6.59
C ALA A 39 -1.23 5.43 -7.81
N THR A 40 -0.82 6.15 -8.85
CA THR A 40 -0.16 5.56 -10.02
C THR A 40 1.11 4.82 -9.63
N ALA A 41 1.95 5.45 -8.80
CA ALA A 41 3.19 4.82 -8.30
C ALA A 41 2.89 3.54 -7.52
N CYS A 42 1.87 3.53 -6.64
CA CYS A 42 1.43 2.34 -5.92
C CYS A 42 0.92 1.25 -6.86
N VAL A 43 0.02 1.58 -7.79
CA VAL A 43 -0.59 0.63 -8.72
C VAL A 43 0.47 0.01 -9.62
N VAL A 44 1.34 0.81 -10.23
CA VAL A 44 2.40 0.33 -11.11
C VAL A 44 3.39 -0.55 -10.33
N SER A 45 3.79 -0.14 -9.13
CA SER A 45 4.72 -0.92 -8.29
C SER A 45 4.14 -2.28 -7.92
N MET A 46 2.89 -2.29 -7.44
CA MET A 46 2.20 -3.52 -7.03
C MET A 46 1.90 -4.43 -8.22
N ALA A 47 1.46 -3.89 -9.35
CA ALA A 47 1.25 -4.65 -10.58
C ALA A 47 2.55 -5.24 -11.12
N ALA A 48 3.63 -4.45 -11.17
CA ALA A 48 4.94 -4.94 -11.60
C ALA A 48 5.46 -6.07 -10.68
N SER A 49 5.28 -5.92 -9.37
CA SER A 49 5.61 -6.97 -8.42
C SER A 49 4.76 -8.23 -8.64
N ALA A 50 3.45 -8.09 -8.78
CA ALA A 50 2.53 -9.19 -9.01
C ALA A 50 2.91 -9.97 -10.28
N LEU A 51 3.12 -9.27 -11.39
CA LEU A 51 3.54 -9.88 -12.66
C LEU A 51 4.90 -10.59 -12.51
N ALA A 52 5.88 -9.96 -11.87
CA ALA A 52 7.20 -10.56 -11.69
C ALA A 52 7.16 -11.82 -10.81
N LEU A 53 6.32 -11.84 -9.77
CA LEU A 53 6.13 -12.99 -8.88
C LEU A 53 5.36 -14.12 -9.57
N LEU A 54 4.26 -13.80 -10.26
CA LEU A 54 3.39 -14.80 -10.91
C LEU A 54 4.06 -15.42 -12.14
N ALA A 55 4.74 -14.61 -12.97
CA ALA A 55 5.50 -15.09 -14.12
C ALA A 55 6.87 -15.70 -13.76
N ASP A 56 7.20 -15.79 -12.47
CA ASP A 56 8.44 -16.34 -11.95
C ASP A 56 9.74 -15.68 -12.49
N HIS A 57 9.70 -14.38 -12.73
CA HIS A 57 10.78 -13.66 -13.38
C HIS A 57 12.11 -13.74 -12.61
N LYS A 58 13.25 -13.72 -13.31
CA LYS A 58 14.60 -13.82 -12.70
C LYS A 58 14.86 -12.72 -11.67
N ALA A 59 14.35 -11.51 -11.93
CA ALA A 59 14.49 -10.34 -11.06
C ALA A 59 13.36 -10.18 -10.01
N LYS A 60 12.47 -11.18 -9.85
CA LYS A 60 11.27 -11.07 -8.98
C LYS A 60 11.55 -10.55 -7.57
N LYS A 61 12.63 -11.03 -6.92
CA LYS A 61 13.02 -10.56 -5.58
C LYS A 61 13.36 -9.06 -5.57
N ARG A 62 14.13 -8.58 -6.56
CA ARG A 62 14.55 -7.18 -6.65
C ARG A 62 13.36 -6.27 -6.94
N ILE A 63 12.51 -6.65 -7.90
CA ILE A 63 11.31 -5.91 -8.28
C ILE A 63 10.36 -5.80 -7.08
N THR A 64 10.02 -6.93 -6.44
CA THR A 64 9.13 -6.92 -5.25
C THR A 64 9.71 -6.10 -4.11
N ARG A 65 11.03 -6.16 -3.86
CA ARG A 65 11.64 -5.36 -2.79
C ARG A 65 11.53 -3.85 -3.05
N VAL A 66 11.80 -3.41 -4.28
CA VAL A 66 11.68 -1.98 -4.65
C VAL A 66 10.22 -1.55 -4.60
N ALA A 67 9.32 -2.33 -5.18
CA ALA A 67 7.88 -2.05 -5.15
C ALA A 67 7.35 -1.93 -3.72
N ALA A 68 7.67 -2.89 -2.85
CA ALA A 68 7.26 -2.88 -1.45
C ALA A 68 7.85 -1.69 -0.69
N ALA A 69 9.10 -1.29 -0.96
CA ALA A 69 9.68 -0.08 -0.36
C ALA A 69 8.94 1.19 -0.78
N ILE A 70 8.64 1.35 -2.07
CA ILE A 70 7.88 2.50 -2.59
C ILE A 70 6.50 2.56 -1.94
N VAL A 71 5.76 1.44 -1.96
CA VAL A 71 4.40 1.41 -1.42
C VAL A 71 4.40 1.59 0.09
N LEU A 72 5.38 1.06 0.82
CA LEU A 72 5.48 1.27 2.26
C LEU A 72 5.70 2.76 2.60
N VAL A 73 6.58 3.45 1.87
CA VAL A 73 6.83 4.89 2.10
C VAL A 73 5.56 5.70 1.83
N LEU A 74 4.89 5.44 0.71
CA LEU A 74 3.64 6.13 0.36
C LEU A 74 2.52 5.78 1.35
N GLY A 75 2.41 4.51 1.75
CA GLY A 75 1.43 4.02 2.71
C GLY A 75 1.58 4.65 4.09
N LEU A 76 2.83 4.77 4.58
CA LEU A 76 3.13 5.46 5.84
C LEU A 76 2.80 6.96 5.76
N ALA A 77 3.11 7.62 4.63
CA ALA A 77 2.77 9.02 4.43
C ALA A 77 1.24 9.24 4.45
N VAL A 78 0.48 8.39 3.74
CA VAL A 78 -0.99 8.43 3.74
C VAL A 78 -1.55 8.15 5.13
N PHE A 79 -1.07 7.11 5.80
CA PHE A 79 -1.52 6.76 7.15
C PHE A 79 -1.26 7.90 8.14
N ALA A 80 -0.07 8.50 8.12
CA ALA A 80 0.25 9.66 8.94
C ALA A 80 -0.67 10.85 8.63
N ALA A 81 -0.92 11.14 7.36
CA ALA A 81 -1.83 12.22 6.96
C ALA A 81 -3.26 11.99 7.47
N LEU A 82 -3.77 10.76 7.41
CA LEU A 82 -5.08 10.40 7.94
C LEU A 82 -5.14 10.58 9.46
N CYS A 83 -4.12 10.11 10.19
CA CYS A 83 -4.05 10.25 11.65
C CYS A 83 -3.94 11.72 12.09
N LEU A 84 -3.11 12.52 11.41
CA LEU A 84 -2.96 13.94 11.68
C LEU A 84 -4.27 14.69 11.42
N THR A 85 -4.94 14.39 10.31
CA THR A 85 -6.24 14.99 9.97
C THR A 85 -7.31 14.61 10.98
N ALA A 86 -7.37 13.35 11.39
CA ALA A 86 -8.31 12.88 12.42
C ALA A 86 -8.07 13.61 13.75
N SER A 87 -6.80 13.72 14.18
CA SER A 87 -6.44 14.42 15.42
C SER A 87 -6.80 15.91 15.36
N TRP A 88 -6.50 16.58 14.24
CA TRP A 88 -6.83 17.98 14.03
C TRP A 88 -8.33 18.23 14.01
N LEU A 89 -9.11 17.40 13.32
CA LEU A 89 -10.57 17.51 13.27
C LEU A 89 -11.18 17.37 14.67
N ALA A 90 -10.75 16.37 15.44
CA ALA A 90 -11.24 16.15 16.80
C ALA A 90 -10.90 17.31 17.74
N GLY A 91 -9.73 17.94 17.56
CA GLY A 91 -9.28 19.06 18.39
C GLY A 91 -9.98 20.38 18.07
N VAL A 92 -10.09 20.73 16.79
CA VAL A 92 -10.56 22.06 16.36
C VAL A 92 -12.08 22.17 16.33
N TYR A 93 -12.79 21.13 15.87
CA TYR A 93 -14.23 21.20 15.63
C TYR A 93 -15.09 20.59 16.76
N GLY A 94 -14.47 20.27 17.91
CA GLY A 94 -15.18 19.78 19.09
C GLY A 94 -16.05 18.54 18.79
N PRO A 95 -17.31 18.46 19.28
CA PRO A 95 -18.18 17.30 19.08
C PRO A 95 -18.45 16.94 17.61
N VAL A 96 -18.59 17.93 16.72
CA VAL A 96 -18.83 17.71 15.28
C VAL A 96 -17.58 17.12 14.63
N GLY A 97 -16.40 17.61 15.03
CA GLY A 97 -15.11 17.10 14.57
C GLY A 97 -14.85 15.63 14.90
N LYS A 98 -15.39 15.14 16.02
CA LYS A 98 -15.25 13.73 16.44
C LYS A 98 -15.86 12.76 15.42
N GLY A 99 -16.97 13.13 14.78
CA GLY A 99 -17.59 12.31 13.73
C GLY A 99 -16.67 12.15 12.53
N GLY A 100 -16.11 13.26 12.03
CA GLY A 100 -15.12 13.23 10.94
C GLY A 100 -13.86 12.46 11.32
N ALA A 101 -13.32 12.70 12.52
CA ALA A 101 -12.15 11.99 13.02
C ALA A 101 -12.35 10.46 13.09
N ALA A 102 -13.53 10.00 13.49
CA ALA A 102 -13.87 8.58 13.51
C ALA A 102 -13.85 7.96 12.10
N ILE A 103 -14.37 8.67 11.10
CA ILE A 103 -14.32 8.22 9.69
C ILE A 103 -12.86 8.12 9.22
N PHE A 104 -12.04 9.15 9.47
CA PHE A 104 -10.62 9.12 9.09
C PHE A 104 -9.85 7.99 9.80
N ALA A 105 -10.14 7.74 11.08
CA ALA A 105 -9.54 6.63 11.82
C ALA A 105 -9.95 5.26 11.24
N LEU A 106 -11.22 5.09 10.86
CA LEU A 106 -11.70 3.88 10.20
C LEU A 106 -11.02 3.67 8.84
N VAL A 107 -10.91 4.73 8.04
CA VAL A 107 -10.22 4.67 6.74
C VAL A 107 -8.74 4.33 6.94
N ALA A 108 -8.08 4.91 7.94
CA ALA A 108 -6.70 4.59 8.27
C ALA A 108 -6.54 3.12 8.69
N ALA A 109 -7.44 2.61 9.54
CA ALA A 109 -7.46 1.22 9.97
C ALA A 109 -7.70 0.25 8.81
N LEU A 110 -8.56 0.60 7.85
CA LEU A 110 -8.82 -0.20 6.66
C LEU A 110 -7.66 -0.17 5.66
N ALA A 111 -6.99 0.96 5.50
CA ALA A 111 -5.85 1.10 4.58
C ALA A 111 -4.57 0.46 5.11
N PHE A 112 -4.39 0.44 6.45
CA PHE A 112 -3.16 0.02 7.11
C PHE A 112 -2.69 -1.41 6.75
N PRO A 113 -3.56 -2.45 6.73
CA PRO A 113 -3.15 -3.80 6.35
C PRO A 113 -2.55 -3.88 4.94
N TYR A 114 -3.08 -3.10 3.99
CA TYR A 114 -2.73 -3.19 2.58
C TYR A 114 -1.56 -2.30 2.20
N LEU A 115 -1.49 -1.09 2.75
CA LEU A 115 -0.48 -0.09 2.38
C LEU A 115 0.74 -0.10 3.30
N VAL A 116 0.64 -0.69 4.50
CA VAL A 116 1.73 -0.71 5.48
C VAL A 116 2.13 -2.15 5.82
N VAL A 117 1.20 -2.97 6.31
CA VAL A 117 1.53 -4.31 6.83
C VAL A 117 2.00 -5.22 5.70
N LEU A 118 1.25 -5.33 4.61
CA LEU A 118 1.62 -6.17 3.47
C LEU A 118 3.03 -5.83 2.92
N PRO A 119 3.34 -4.59 2.51
CA PRO A 119 4.67 -4.28 1.98
C PRO A 119 5.79 -4.40 3.03
N ALA A 120 5.52 -4.15 4.31
CA ALA A 120 6.51 -4.38 5.37
C ALA A 120 6.83 -5.87 5.52
N VAL A 121 5.81 -6.73 5.51
CA VAL A 121 5.98 -8.19 5.55
C VAL A 121 6.75 -8.67 4.32
N GLU A 122 6.42 -8.16 3.13
CA GLU A 122 7.15 -8.49 1.90
C GLU A 122 8.63 -8.10 1.97
N LEU A 123 8.95 -6.89 2.46
CA LEU A 123 10.32 -6.43 2.61
C LEU A 123 11.13 -7.31 3.56
N VAL A 124 10.58 -7.66 4.72
CA VAL A 124 11.24 -8.53 5.69
C VAL A 124 11.47 -9.91 5.08
N TRP A 125 10.46 -10.47 4.40
CA TRP A 125 10.53 -11.82 3.87
C TRP A 125 11.46 -11.94 2.66
N VAL A 126 11.36 -11.01 1.71
CA VAL A 126 12.25 -10.93 0.55
C VAL A 126 13.68 -10.61 0.97
N GLY A 127 13.87 -9.71 1.95
CA GLY A 127 15.18 -9.39 2.51
C GLY A 127 15.86 -10.60 3.14
N ARG A 128 15.13 -11.40 3.93
CA ARG A 128 15.62 -12.69 4.46
C ARG A 128 15.96 -13.68 3.34
N ALA A 129 15.12 -13.76 2.31
CA ALA A 129 15.32 -14.67 1.18
C ALA A 129 16.46 -14.27 0.22
N MET A 130 16.91 -13.01 0.25
CA MET A 130 18.11 -12.56 -0.46
C MET A 130 19.39 -12.90 0.30
N ARG A 131 19.42 -12.71 1.62
CA ARG A 131 20.61 -12.99 2.44
C ARG A 131 20.99 -14.47 2.47
N LYS A 132 20.02 -15.39 2.37
CA LYS A 132 20.29 -16.85 2.35
C LYS A 132 20.82 -17.39 1.01
N GLY A 133 20.86 -16.58 -0.04
CA GLY A 133 21.30 -17.00 -1.38
C GLY A 133 22.48 -16.20 -1.93
N ALA A 134 23.12 -15.41 -1.07
CA ALA A 134 24.42 -14.79 -1.28
C ALA A 134 25.43 -15.53 -0.40
#